data_AF-A0A0Q4PKN3-F1
#
_entry.id   AF-A0A0Q4PKN3-F1
#
_cell.length_a   1.000
_cell.length_b   1.000
_cell.length_c   1.000
_cell.angle_alpha   90.00
_cell.angle_beta   90.00
_cell.angle_gamma   90.00
#
_symmetry.space_group_name_H-M   'P 1'
#
loop_
_entity.id
_entity.type
_entity.pdbx_description
1 polymer ?
#
loop_
_entity_poly.entity_id
_entity_poly.type
_entity_poly.pdbx_seq_one_letter_code
_entity_poly.pdbx_strand_id
1 'polypeptide(L)'
;MPFGPVEIFALMIFGHMLGDYPLQGDFLAKAKNRFNPLPGTPWYHALAAHAVIHGGLVFLATGSLILGVLETIVHAIIDDTKCRGAISFNIDQALHICCKVIWLIILVVWAP
;
A
#
# COMPACT_ATOMS: atom_id res chain seq x y z
N MET A 1 7.40 14.33 16.06
CA MET A 1 6.39 14.38 14.97
C MET A 1 5.22 15.24 15.40
N PRO A 2 4.50 15.94 14.50
CA PRO A 2 3.37 16.79 14.87
C PRO A 2 2.12 16.02 15.31
N PHE A 3 2.08 14.70 15.10
CA PHE A 3 0.96 13.80 15.40
C PHE A 3 1.36 12.72 16.40
N GLY A 4 0.41 12.24 17.19
CA GLY A 4 0.57 11.08 18.07
C GLY A 4 0.40 9.74 17.34
N PRO A 5 0.64 8.60 18.01
CA PRO A 5 0.57 7.28 17.38
C PRO A 5 -0.81 6.95 16.80
N VAL A 6 -1.89 7.35 17.48
CA VAL A 6 -3.26 7.08 17.03
C VAL A 6 -3.58 7.88 15.76
N GLU A 7 -3.19 9.15 15.71
CA GLU A 7 -3.36 10.01 14.55
C GLU A 7 -2.53 9.51 13.36
N ILE A 8 -1.29 9.09 13.59
CA ILE A 8 -0.44 8.51 12.53
C ILE A 8 -1.07 7.23 11.97
N PHE A 9 -1.58 6.35 12.84
CA PHE A 9 -2.28 5.15 12.39
C PHE A 9 -3.52 5.49 11.57
N ALA A 10 -4.35 6.42 12.06
CA ALA A 10 -5.52 6.89 11.34
C ALA A 10 -5.17 7.49 9.97
N LEU A 11 -4.08 8.26 9.87
CA LEU A 11 -3.56 8.80 8.61
C LEU A 11 -3.10 7.71 7.65
N MET A 12 -2.42 6.65 8.14
CA MET A 12 -2.04 5.52 7.29
C MET A 12 -3.25 4.72 6.81
N ILE A 13 -4.29 4.54 7.66
CA ILE A 13 -5.56 3.92 7.24
C ILE A 13 -6.25 4.78 6.19
N PHE A 14 -6.36 6.09 6.44
CA PHE A 14 -6.92 7.04 5.48
C PHE A 14 -6.17 7.00 4.15
N GLY A 15 -4.84 7.03 4.18
CA GLY A 15 -4.00 6.95 2.99
C GLY A 15 -4.23 5.65 2.21
N HIS A 16 -4.31 4.51 2.90
CA HIS A 16 -4.65 3.24 2.25
C HIS A 16 -6.02 3.30 1.55
N MET A 17 -7.06 3.77 2.25
CA MET A 17 -8.39 3.88 1.66
C MET A 17 -8.43 4.87 0.49
N LEU A 18 -7.68 5.97 0.57
CA LEU A 18 -7.54 6.95 -0.51
C LEU A 18 -6.82 6.35 -1.73
N GLY A 19 -5.78 5.54 -1.53
CA GLY A 19 -5.05 4.88 -2.60
C GLY A 19 -5.88 3.82 -3.33
N ASP A 20 -6.50 2.90 -2.59
CA ASP A 20 -7.17 1.72 -3.16
C ASP A 20 -8.53 2.01 -3.78
N TYR A 21 -9.27 2.98 -3.23
CA TYR A 21 -10.66 3.22 -3.63
C TYR A 21 -10.78 4.36 -4.67
N PRO A 22 -10.55 5.64 -4.34
CA PRO A 22 -10.71 6.72 -5.31
C PRO A 22 -9.53 6.89 -6.27
N LEU A 23 -8.28 6.66 -5.85
CA LEU A 23 -7.10 6.93 -6.71
C LEU A 23 -6.75 5.77 -7.67
N GLN A 24 -7.17 4.54 -7.37
CA GLN A 24 -6.88 3.40 -8.22
C GLN A 24 -7.73 3.38 -9.50
N GLY A 25 -9.07 3.43 -9.36
CA GLY A 25 -9.99 3.28 -10.47
C GLY A 25 -9.86 1.93 -11.23
N ASP A 26 -10.70 1.75 -12.25
CA ASP A 26 -10.78 0.47 -13.00
C ASP A 26 -9.52 0.19 -13.84
N PHE A 27 -8.91 1.23 -14.41
CA PHE A 27 -7.69 1.09 -15.20
C PHE A 27 -6.54 0.50 -14.38
N LEU A 28 -6.19 1.12 -13.24
CA LEU A 28 -5.02 0.69 -12.47
C LEU A 28 -5.24 -0.69 -11.84
N ALA A 29 -6.47 -0.96 -11.38
CA ALA A 29 -6.87 -2.26 -10.84
C ALA A 29 -6.66 -3.40 -11.83
N LYS A 30 -6.96 -3.18 -13.12
CA LYS A 30 -6.72 -4.17 -14.19
C LYS A 30 -5.27 -4.16 -14.66
N ALA A 31 -4.69 -2.99 -14.87
CA ALA A 31 -3.36 -2.83 -15.44
C ALA A 31 -2.26 -3.46 -14.58
N LYS A 32 -2.39 -3.43 -13.24
CA LYS A 32 -1.38 -4.01 -12.33
C LYS A 32 -1.32 -5.54 -12.34
N ASN A 33 -2.30 -6.21 -12.95
CA ASN A 33 -2.40 -7.66 -12.93
C ASN A 33 -1.57 -8.33 -14.05
N ARG A 34 -0.47 -9.00 -13.70
CA ARG A 34 0.35 -9.75 -14.67
C ARG A 34 -0.26 -11.06 -15.17
N PHE A 35 -1.25 -11.59 -14.46
CA PHE A 35 -1.95 -12.84 -14.79
C PHE A 35 -3.18 -12.61 -15.69
N ASN A 36 -3.63 -11.37 -15.79
CA ASN A 36 -4.64 -10.93 -16.74
C ASN A 36 -4.25 -9.55 -17.31
N PRO A 37 -3.15 -9.48 -18.10
CA PRO A 37 -2.55 -8.22 -18.49
C PRO A 37 -3.43 -7.45 -19.48
N LEU A 38 -3.52 -6.13 -19.29
CA LEU A 38 -4.17 -5.24 -20.24
C LEU A 38 -3.26 -5.02 -21.46
N PRO A 39 -3.72 -5.28 -22.70
CA PRO A 39 -2.90 -5.12 -23.90
C PRO A 39 -2.31 -3.71 -24.01
N GLY A 40 -1.01 -3.62 -24.34
CA GLY A 40 -0.29 -2.35 -24.48
C GLY A 40 0.06 -1.66 -23.16
N THR A 41 -0.27 -2.24 -22.00
CA THR A 41 0.03 -1.66 -20.69
C THR A 41 0.99 -2.56 -19.91
N PRO A 42 2.24 -2.12 -19.64
CA PRO A 42 3.18 -2.91 -18.86
C PRO A 42 2.73 -3.02 -17.39
N TRP A 43 2.38 -4.23 -16.96
CA TRP A 43 1.82 -4.46 -15.62
C TRP A 43 2.74 -4.01 -14.48
N TYR A 44 4.05 -4.12 -14.67
CA TYR A 44 5.03 -3.78 -13.64
C TYR A 44 5.09 -2.27 -13.41
N HIS A 45 4.84 -1.44 -14.43
CA HIS A 45 4.71 0.01 -14.25
C HIS A 45 3.44 0.36 -13.48
N ALA A 46 2.31 -0.29 -13.81
CA ALA A 46 1.04 -0.07 -13.11
C ALA A 46 1.11 -0.52 -11.64
N LEU A 47 1.67 -1.70 -11.38
CA LEU A 47 1.86 -2.20 -10.01
C LEU A 47 2.83 -1.33 -9.22
N ALA A 48 3.97 -0.93 -9.82
CA ALA A 48 4.92 -0.04 -9.16
C ALA A 48 4.30 1.33 -8.86
N ALA A 49 3.59 1.93 -9.81
CA ALA A 49 2.93 3.22 -9.60
C ALA A 49 1.92 3.15 -8.46
N HIS A 50 1.07 2.11 -8.45
CA HIS A 50 0.12 1.89 -7.38
C HIS A 50 0.82 1.71 -6.02
N ALA A 51 1.80 0.82 -5.94
CA ALA A 51 2.52 0.58 -4.70
C ALA A 51 3.29 1.81 -4.19
N VAL A 52 3.87 2.62 -5.08
CA VAL A 52 4.55 3.88 -4.72
C VAL A 52 3.57 4.92 -4.19
N ILE A 53 2.32 4.97 -4.66
CA ILE A 53 1.28 5.83 -4.07
C ILE A 53 1.09 5.46 -2.60
N HIS A 54 0.97 4.17 -2.27
CA HIS A 54 0.81 3.72 -0.89
C HIS A 54 2.06 3.98 -0.03
N GLY A 55 3.25 3.71 -0.57
CA GLY A 55 4.50 4.05 0.09
C GLY A 55 4.66 5.55 0.37
N GLY A 56 4.28 6.39 -0.58
CA GLY A 56 4.25 7.84 -0.42
C GLY A 56 3.28 8.28 0.67
N LEU A 57 2.08 7.70 0.73
CA LEU A 57 1.10 8.01 1.78
C LEU A 57 1.59 7.58 3.17
N VAL A 58 2.26 6.43 3.30
CA VAL A 58 2.90 6.02 4.55
C VAL A 58 4.06 6.96 4.92
N PHE A 59 4.89 7.37 3.96
CA PHE A 59 5.94 8.37 4.20
C PHE A 59 5.36 9.69 4.70
N LEU A 60 4.29 10.19 4.07
CA LEU A 60 3.64 11.44 4.48
C LEU A 60 3.02 11.34 5.89
N ALA A 61 2.45 10.18 6.24
CA ALA A 61 1.87 9.96 7.57
C ALA A 61 2.93 9.83 8.68
N THR A 62 4.07 9.19 8.38
CA THR A 62 5.07 8.79 9.38
C THR A 62 6.31 9.67 9.40
N GLY A 63 6.56 10.45 8.35
CA GLY A 63 7.83 11.14 8.09
C GLY A 63 9.01 10.21 7.80
N SER A 64 8.82 8.89 7.74
CA SER A 64 9.89 7.90 7.57
C SER A 64 9.97 7.40 6.13
N LEU A 65 11.03 7.79 5.41
CA LEU A 65 11.25 7.32 4.04
C LEU A 65 11.45 5.80 3.99
N ILE A 66 12.09 5.23 5.02
CA ILE A 66 12.32 3.78 5.12
C ILE A 66 10.98 3.04 5.19
N LEU A 67 10.04 3.49 6.03
CA LEU A 67 8.71 2.87 6.11
C LEU A 67 7.93 3.02 4.79
N GLY A 68 8.06 4.15 4.10
CA GLY A 68 7.45 4.33 2.77
C GLY A 68 8.01 3.36 1.71
N VAL A 69 9.33 3.11 1.72
CA VAL A 69 9.95 2.12 0.82
C VAL A 69 9.50 0.70 1.16
N LEU A 70 9.45 0.34 2.45
CA LEU A 70 8.99 -0.97 2.89
C LEU A 70 7.52 -1.21 2.53
N GLU A 71 6.66 -0.20 2.76
CA GLU A 71 5.26 -0.25 2.33
C GLU A 71 5.16 -0.46 0.81
N THR A 72 5.95 0.27 0.01
CA THR A 72 5.96 0.07 -1.46
C THR A 72 6.24 -1.39 -1.83
N ILE A 73 7.24 -2.01 -1.20
CA ILE A 73 7.61 -3.40 -1.49
C ILE A 73 6.50 -4.36 -1.05
N VAL A 74 6.03 -4.22 0.20
CA VAL A 74 5.03 -5.14 0.78
C VAL A 74 3.68 -5.00 0.07
N HIS A 75 3.25 -3.78 -0.25
CA HIS A 75 2.00 -3.52 -0.96
C HIS A 75 2.01 -4.17 -2.35
N ALA A 76 3.11 -4.04 -3.10
CA ALA A 76 3.28 -4.71 -4.39
C ALA A 76 3.19 -6.24 -4.29
N ILE A 77 3.77 -6.83 -3.23
CA ILE A 77 3.72 -8.29 -3.00
C ILE A 77 2.30 -8.76 -2.68
N ILE A 78 1.57 -8.05 -1.81
CA ILE A 78 0.19 -8.40 -1.45
C ILE A 78 -0.71 -8.31 -2.69
N ASP A 79 -0.61 -7.23 -3.45
CA ASP A 79 -1.41 -7.03 -4.65
C ASP A 79 -1.12 -8.06 -5.74
N ASP A 80 0.15 -8.37 -6.03
CA ASP A 80 0.51 -9.41 -6.98
C ASP A 80 -0.02 -10.78 -6.53
N THR A 81 -0.04 -11.02 -5.22
CA THR A 81 -0.61 -12.24 -4.61
C THR A 81 -2.13 -12.30 -4.77
N LYS A 82 -2.84 -11.18 -4.62
CA LYS A 82 -4.27 -11.09 -4.97
C LYS A 82 -4.48 -11.29 -6.48
N CYS A 83 -3.70 -10.63 -7.34
CA CYS A 83 -3.81 -10.73 -8.79
C CYS A 83 -3.59 -12.16 -9.31
N ARG A 84 -2.75 -12.94 -8.63
CA ARG A 84 -2.56 -14.38 -8.85
C ARG A 84 -3.78 -15.23 -8.48
N GLY A 85 -4.72 -14.69 -7.71
CA GLY A 85 -5.87 -15.42 -7.16
C GLY A 85 -5.55 -16.25 -5.91
N ALA A 86 -4.42 -16.01 -5.25
CA ALA A 86 -4.01 -16.78 -4.07
C ALA A 86 -4.69 -16.31 -2.77
N ILE A 87 -5.23 -15.09 -2.75
CA ILE A 87 -5.96 -14.51 -1.61
C ILE A 87 -7.23 -13.81 -2.11
N SER A 88 -8.23 -13.71 -1.23
CA SER A 88 -9.47 -12.98 -1.52
C SER A 88 -9.29 -11.47 -1.33
N PHE A 89 -10.23 -10.68 -1.85
CA PHE A 89 -10.26 -9.23 -1.63
C PHE A 89 -10.24 -8.86 -0.15
N ASN A 90 -11.00 -9.57 0.70
CA ASN A 90 -11.04 -9.27 2.13
C ASN A 90 -9.69 -9.59 2.83
N ILE A 91 -9.00 -10.65 2.40
CA ILE A 91 -7.67 -10.99 2.94
C ILE A 91 -6.64 -9.96 2.50
N ASP A 92 -6.69 -9.51 1.23
CA ASP A 92 -5.87 -8.42 0.71
C ASP A 92 -5.99 -7.15 1.56
N GLN A 93 -7.22 -6.68 1.79
CA GLN A 93 -7.46 -5.51 2.64
C GLN A 93 -6.99 -5.72 4.08
N ALA A 94 -7.24 -6.90 4.67
CA ALA A 94 -6.78 -7.21 6.03
C ALA A 94 -5.24 -7.18 6.14
N LEU A 95 -4.53 -7.77 5.17
CA LEU A 95 -3.06 -7.76 5.13
C LEU A 95 -2.52 -6.34 5.03
N HIS A 96 -3.14 -5.49 4.21
CA HIS A 96 -2.76 -4.08 4.12
C HIS A 96 -2.93 -3.38 5.46
N ILE A 97 -4.07 -3.53 6.15
CA ILE A 97 -4.27 -2.95 7.50
C ILE A 97 -3.24 -3.51 8.50
N CYS A 98 -2.95 -4.81 8.47
CA CYS A 98 -1.92 -5.42 9.31
C CYS A 98 -0.53 -4.78 9.08
N CYS A 99 -0.17 -4.45 7.84
CA CYS A 99 1.07 -3.72 7.56
C CYS A 99 1.12 -2.38 8.30
N LYS A 100 0.01 -1.64 8.36
CA LYS A 100 -0.04 -0.32 9.02
C LYS A 100 0.12 -0.44 10.53
N VAL A 101 -0.41 -1.52 11.12
CA VAL A 101 -0.16 -1.86 12.53
C VAL A 101 1.33 -2.13 12.76
N ILE A 102 1.95 -2.93 11.89
CA ILE A 102 3.39 -3.24 11.96
C ILE A 102 4.25 -1.98 11.80
N TRP A 103 3.92 -1.10 10.85
CA TRP A 103 4.64 0.17 10.66
C TRP A 103 4.50 1.09 11.85
N LEU A 104 3.31 1.17 12.46
CA LEU A 104 3.13 1.94 13.69
C LEU A 104 3.99 1.40 14.83
N ILE A 105 4.01 0.08 15.02
CA ILE A 105 4.85 -0.56 16.05
C ILE A 105 6.32 -0.26 15.79
N ILE A 106 6.79 -0.43 14.54
CA ILE A 106 8.18 -0.16 14.18
C ILE A 106 8.51 1.31 14.43
N LEU A 107 7.64 2.24 14.00
CA LEU A 107 7.84 3.66 14.21
C LEU A 107 7.91 4.01 15.70
N VAL A 108 7.03 3.49 16.53
CA VAL A 108 7.00 3.83 17.97
C VAL A 108 8.17 3.20 18.74
N VAL A 109 8.60 2.00 18.36
CA VAL A 109 9.69 1.28 19.06
C VAL A 109 11.07 1.75 18.59
N TRP A 110 11.22 2.13 17.33
CA TRP A 110 12.52 2.42 16.70
C TRP A 110 12.69 3.85 16.20
N ALA A 111 11.69 4.73 16.36
CA ALA A 111 11.92 6.16 16.19
C ALA A 111 12.79 6.68 17.35
N PRO A 112 13.84 7.47 17.07
CA PRO A 112 14.59 8.18 18.09
C PRO A 112 13.74 9.24 18.81
#